data_AF-A0A969JFB5-F1
#
_entry.id   AF-A0A969JFB5-F1
#
_cell.length_a   1.000
_cell.length_b   1.000
_cell.length_c   1.000
_cell.angle_alpha   90.00
_cell.angle_beta   90.00
_cell.angle_gamma   90.00
#
_symmetry.space_group_name_H-M   'P 1'
#
loop_
_entity.id
_entity.type
_entity.pdbx_description
1 polymer ?
#
loop_
_entity_poly.entity_id
_entity_poly.type
_entity_poly.pdbx_seq_one_letter_code
_entity_poly.pdbx_strand_id
1 'polypeptide(L)'
;MKHGMVVCHQSFLPARELSPNYIENNLAADIDWVIKCLQRAKNVEHTHIVISEYLIGGVSKQKHQQSLKDRFDVLKTHFGRWQNLRNHAYIFLRALFNLRSS
;
A
#
# COMPACT_ATOMS: atom_id res chain seq x y z
N MET A 1 -0.37 9.70 -3.57
CA MET A 1 -0.96 8.35 -3.36
C MET A 1 -2.49 8.42 -3.11
N LYS A 2 -3.27 9.04 -4.02
CA LYS A 2 -4.73 9.23 -3.85
C LYS A 2 -5.58 7.97 -4.13
N HIS A 3 -5.01 6.96 -4.79
CA HIS A 3 -5.70 5.72 -5.21
C HIS A 3 -5.09 4.45 -4.58
N GLY A 4 -4.30 4.58 -3.51
CA GLY A 4 -3.57 3.47 -2.90
C GLY A 4 -2.10 3.40 -3.33
N MET A 5 -1.48 2.25 -3.07
CA MET A 5 -0.07 1.99 -3.34
C MET A 5 0.09 1.44 -4.76
N VAL A 6 0.83 2.15 -5.60
CA VAL A 6 1.09 1.81 -7.01
C VAL A 6 2.54 1.38 -7.26
N VAL A 7 3.31 1.20 -6.18
CA VAL A 7 4.72 0.83 -6.20
C VAL A 7 4.83 -0.58 -5.66
N CYS A 8 5.59 -1.43 -6.34
CA CYS A 8 5.99 -2.71 -5.79
C CYS A 8 6.95 -2.46 -4.62
N HIS A 9 6.52 -2.73 -3.40
CA HIS A 9 7.32 -2.57 -2.18
C HIS A 9 8.60 -3.43 -2.18
N GLN A 10 8.64 -4.49 -3.00
CA GLN A 10 9.80 -5.35 -3.18
C GLN A 10 10.78 -4.84 -4.27
N SER A 11 10.45 -3.74 -4.94
CA SER A 11 11.27 -3.11 -5.99
C SER A 11 11.32 -1.61 -5.74
N PHE A 12 12.00 -1.22 -4.66
CA PHE A 12 12.06 0.15 -4.16
C PHE A 12 13.43 0.47 -3.56
N LEU A 13 14.04 1.57 -3.99
CA LEU A 13 15.35 2.02 -3.52
C LEU A 13 15.28 3.48 -3.03
N PRO A 14 15.17 3.72 -1.72
CA PRO A 14 15.19 5.07 -1.17
C PRO A 14 16.61 5.54 -0.85
N ALA A 15 16.79 6.86 -0.82
CA ALA A 15 17.98 7.45 -0.21
C ALA A 15 18.03 7.10 1.30
N ARG A 16 19.24 6.87 1.81
CA ARG A 16 19.45 6.45 3.20
C ARG A 16 18.87 7.46 4.21
N GLU A 17 18.99 8.75 3.93
CA GLU A 17 18.45 9.83 4.75
C GLU A 17 16.91 9.87 4.81
N LEU A 18 16.22 9.29 3.82
CA LEU A 18 14.76 9.22 3.78
C LEU A 18 14.22 7.97 4.49
N SER A 19 15.09 7.01 4.79
CA SER A 19 14.78 5.66 5.27
C SER A 19 14.63 5.61 6.79
N PRO A 20 13.40 5.53 7.35
CA PRO A 20 13.22 5.38 8.79
C PRO A 20 13.52 3.95 9.27
N ASN A 21 13.38 3.70 10.57
CA ASN A 21 13.32 2.33 11.08
C ASN A 21 11.99 1.65 10.71
N TYR A 22 12.02 0.33 10.60
CA TYR A 22 10.83 -0.50 10.42
C TYR A 22 9.99 -0.57 11.70
N ILE A 23 8.69 -0.87 11.53
CA ILE A 23 7.85 -1.31 12.65
C ILE A 23 8.23 -2.74 12.99
N GLU A 24 8.52 -3.01 14.25
CA GLU A 24 8.86 -4.35 14.72
C GLU A 24 7.63 -5.27 14.76
N ASN A 25 7.87 -6.58 14.52
CA ASN A 25 6.84 -7.63 14.64
C ASN A 25 5.59 -7.44 13.76
N ASN A 26 5.70 -6.76 12.62
CA ASN A 26 4.59 -6.49 11.71
C ASN A 26 4.89 -7.04 10.30
N LEU A 27 3.99 -7.85 9.74
CA LEU A 27 4.18 -8.49 8.42
C LEU A 27 3.95 -7.53 7.22
N ALA A 28 3.59 -6.28 7.51
CA ALA A 28 3.41 -5.19 6.55
C ALA A 28 4.34 -3.99 6.87
N ALA A 29 5.41 -4.23 7.62
CA ALA A 29 6.38 -3.19 7.98
C ALA A 29 7.06 -2.56 6.75
N ASP A 30 7.28 -3.36 5.70
CA ASP A 30 7.79 -2.91 4.39
C ASP A 30 6.88 -1.88 3.72
N ILE A 31 5.58 -2.12 3.74
CA ILE A 31 4.56 -1.23 3.18
C ILE A 31 4.55 0.11 3.91
N ASP A 32 4.55 0.10 5.25
CA ASP A 32 4.61 1.31 6.07
C ASP A 32 5.87 2.12 5.74
N TRP A 33 7.01 1.43 5.67
CA TRP A 33 8.31 2.02 5.43
C TRP A 33 8.41 2.68 4.05
N VAL A 34 7.93 2.01 3.00
CA VAL A 34 7.89 2.57 1.63
C VAL A 34 7.02 3.83 1.59
N ILE A 35 5.84 3.82 2.21
CA ILE A 35 4.95 4.99 2.25
C ILE A 35 5.65 6.16 2.94
N LYS A 36 6.31 5.94 4.08
CA LYS A 36 7.07 6.97 4.80
C LYS A 36 8.22 7.53 3.97
N CYS A 37 8.95 6.68 3.25
CA CYS A 37 10.01 7.13 2.35
C CYS A 37 9.45 8.02 1.24
N LEU A 38 8.36 7.59 0.59
CA LEU A 38 7.70 8.35 -0.48
C LEU A 38 7.11 9.68 0.00
N GLN A 39 6.58 9.73 1.22
CA GLN A 39 6.07 10.98 1.82
C GLN A 39 7.18 12.02 2.07
N ARG A 40 8.41 11.57 2.31
CA ARG A 40 9.57 12.45 2.53
C ARG A 40 10.34 12.78 1.25
N ALA A 41 10.16 11.98 0.20
CA ALA A 41 10.83 12.17 -1.07
C ALA A 41 10.32 13.44 -1.78
N LYS A 42 11.25 14.25 -2.31
CA LYS A 42 10.92 15.40 -3.16
C LYS A 42 10.69 14.97 -4.62
N ASN A 43 11.49 14.01 -5.08
CA ASN A 43 11.45 13.45 -6.42
C ASN A 43 11.32 11.93 -6.33
N VAL A 44 10.55 11.34 -7.24
CA VAL A 44 10.35 9.90 -7.35
C VAL A 44 10.37 9.56 -8.82
N GLU A 45 11.31 8.70 -9.23
CA GLU A 45 11.52 8.33 -10.63
C GLU A 45 11.37 6.83 -10.81
N HIS A 46 10.82 6.42 -11.95
CA HIS A 46 10.78 5.03 -12.34
C HIS A 46 12.12 4.65 -12.99
N THR A 47 12.78 3.61 -12.51
CA THR A 47 14.14 3.26 -12.97
C THR A 47 14.17 2.68 -14.39
N HIS A 48 13.02 2.22 -14.91
CA HIS A 48 12.88 1.56 -16.22
C HIS A 48 13.72 0.28 -16.38
N ILE A 49 14.21 -0.28 -15.28
CA ILE A 49 14.97 -1.53 -15.25
C ILE A 49 14.43 -2.46 -14.16
N VAL A 50 14.66 -3.76 -14.34
CA VAL A 50 14.32 -4.76 -13.33
C VAL A 50 15.40 -4.77 -12.27
N ILE A 51 15.04 -4.47 -11.02
CA ILE A 51 15.96 -4.44 -9.87
C ILE A 51 15.71 -5.54 -8.84
N SER A 52 14.61 -6.30 -8.98
CA SER A 52 14.29 -7.40 -8.07
C SER A 52 13.41 -8.46 -8.72
N GLU A 53 13.49 -9.67 -8.17
CA GLU A 53 12.64 -10.82 -8.53
C GLU A 53 11.66 -11.12 -7.40
N TYR A 54 10.41 -11.42 -7.76
CA TYR A 54 9.38 -11.75 -6.79
C TYR A 54 9.53 -13.21 -6.32
N LEU A 55 9.77 -13.40 -5.02
CA LEU A 55 9.77 -14.72 -4.42
C LEU A 55 8.34 -15.17 -4.08
N ILE A 56 7.93 -16.31 -4.64
CA ILE A 56 6.64 -16.93 -4.37
C ILE A 56 6.74 -17.80 -3.11
N GLY A 57 6.05 -17.40 -2.04
CA GLY A 57 6.06 -18.13 -0.75
C GLY A 57 6.62 -17.28 0.38
N GLY A 58 6.65 -17.83 1.60
CA GLY A 58 7.21 -17.15 2.77
C GLY A 58 6.21 -16.88 3.90
N VAL A 59 6.68 -16.15 4.92
CA VAL A 59 5.98 -15.97 6.21
C VAL A 59 4.61 -15.31 6.03
N SER A 60 4.47 -14.33 5.14
CA SER A 60 3.19 -13.67 4.87
C SER A 60 2.17 -14.58 4.18
N LYS A 61 2.63 -15.59 3.41
CA LYS A 61 1.75 -16.62 2.83
C LYS A 61 1.32 -17.64 3.89
N GLN A 62 2.23 -18.01 4.80
CA GLN A 62 1.94 -18.92 5.91
C GLN A 62 0.99 -18.27 6.94
N LYS A 63 1.17 -16.98 7.23
CA LYS A 63 0.38 -16.19 8.18
C LYS A 63 -0.57 -15.24 7.44
N HIS A 64 -1.32 -15.75 6.48
CA HIS A 64 -2.12 -14.94 5.54
C HIS A 64 -3.08 -13.96 6.24
N GLN A 65 -3.83 -14.43 7.23
CA GLN A 65 -4.79 -13.57 7.96
C GLN A 65 -4.11 -12.44 8.73
N GLN A 66 -2.99 -12.73 9.42
CA GLN A 66 -2.21 -11.70 10.12
C GLN A 66 -1.66 -10.67 9.13
N SER A 67 -1.13 -11.12 7.99
CA SER A 67 -0.62 -10.23 6.95
C SER A 67 -1.71 -9.29 6.42
N LEU A 68 -2.95 -9.79 6.22
CA LEU A 68 -4.07 -8.95 5.81
C LEU A 68 -4.45 -7.89 6.86
N LYS A 69 -4.46 -8.28 8.13
CA LYS A 69 -4.75 -7.36 9.25
C LYS A 69 -3.69 -6.28 9.36
N ASP A 70 -2.42 -6.66 9.36
CA ASP A 70 -1.28 -5.74 9.43
C ASP A 70 -1.31 -4.74 8.26
N ARG A 71 -1.56 -5.23 7.05
CA ARG A 71 -1.72 -4.39 5.85
C ARG A 71 -2.87 -3.39 6.01
N PHE A 72 -4.02 -3.85 6.49
CA PHE A 72 -5.17 -2.98 6.70
C PHE A 72 -4.86 -1.87 7.72
N ASP A 73 -4.24 -2.21 8.84
CA ASP A 73 -3.91 -1.26 9.90
C ASP A 73 -2.88 -0.20 9.43
N VAL A 74 -1.85 -0.63 8.69
CA VAL A 74 -0.88 0.29 8.07
C VAL A 74 -1.55 1.22 7.06
N LEU A 75 -2.31 0.68 6.10
CA LEU A 75 -2.96 1.48 5.06
C LEU A 75 -3.99 2.45 5.63
N LYS A 76 -4.75 2.03 6.65
CA LYS A 76 -5.71 2.86 7.38
C LYS A 76 -5.01 4.05 8.03
N THR A 77 -3.80 3.86 8.55
CA THR A 77 -3.02 4.92 9.20
C THR A 77 -2.58 5.98 8.20
N HIS A 78 -2.15 5.56 7.00
CA HIS A 78 -1.58 6.48 6.00
C HIS A 78 -2.63 7.16 5.09
N PHE A 79 -3.71 6.46 4.75
CA PHE A 79 -4.71 6.95 3.80
C PHE A 79 -6.03 7.36 4.45
N GLY A 80 -6.16 7.13 5.76
CA GLY A 80 -7.38 7.34 6.51
C GLY A 80 -8.50 6.36 6.12
N ARG A 81 -9.46 6.16 7.02
CA ARG A 81 -10.67 5.36 6.73
C ARG A 81 -11.56 6.01 5.65
N TRP A 82 -11.43 7.32 5.46
CA TRP A 82 -12.36 8.16 4.69
C TRP A 82 -12.21 8.05 3.17
N GLN A 83 -11.00 7.90 2.64
CA GLN A 83 -10.84 7.73 1.19
C GLN A 83 -11.41 6.38 0.74
N ASN A 84 -11.24 5.35 1.57
CA ASN A 84 -11.80 4.02 1.32
C ASN A 84 -13.34 4.03 1.44
N LEU A 85 -13.89 4.72 2.45
CA LEU A 85 -15.33 4.90 2.61
C LEU A 85 -15.94 5.69 1.44
N ARG A 86 -15.28 6.76 0.96
CA ARG A 86 -15.73 7.56 -0.19
C ARG A 86 -15.72 6.76 -1.49
N ASN A 87 -14.68 5.97 -1.73
CA ASN A 87 -14.60 5.12 -2.93
C ASN A 87 -15.67 4.02 -2.91
N HIS A 88 -15.90 3.39 -1.75
CA HIS A 88 -16.98 2.41 -1.59
C HIS A 88 -18.37 3.05 -1.73
N ALA A 89 -18.58 4.24 -1.14
CA ALA A 89 -19.83 4.99 -1.30
C ALA A 89 -20.08 5.38 -2.76
N TYR A 90 -19.04 5.80 -3.50
CA TYR A 90 -19.15 6.13 -4.92
C TYR A 90 -19.53 4.91 -5.78
N ILE A 91 -18.89 3.75 -5.55
CA ILE A 91 -19.23 2.51 -6.26
C ILE A 91 -20.67 2.08 -5.95
N PHE A 92 -21.08 2.14 -4.68
CA PHE A 92 -22.43 1.79 -4.25
C PHE A 92 -23.49 2.72 -4.87
N LEU A 93 -23.26 4.03 -4.85
CA LEU A 93 -24.14 5.01 -5.48
C LEU A 93 -24.25 4.78 -6.99
N ARG A 94 -23.12 4.55 -7.68
CA ARG A 94 -23.11 4.23 -9.12
C ARG A 94 -23.90 2.96 -9.43
N ALA A 95 -23.77 1.92 -8.62
CA ALA A 95 -24.54 0.68 -8.78
C ALA A 95 -26.05 0.94 -8.60
N LEU A 96 -26.44 1.73 -7.59
CA LEU A 96 -27.82 2.15 -7.36
C LEU A 96 -28.41 2.97 -8.53
N PHE A 97 -27.65 3.93 -9.07
CA PHE A 97 -28.08 4.71 -10.23
C PHE A 97 -28.26 3.83 -11.48
N ASN A 98 -27.34 2.90 -11.72
CA ASN A 98 -27.43 2.00 -12.87
C ASN A 98 -28.58 0.98 -12.74
N LEU A 99 -28.85 0.48 -11.52
CA LEU A 99 -29.98 -0.41 -11.24
C LEU A 99 -31.35 0.27 -11.38
N ARG A 100 -31.41 1.60 -11.22
CA ARG A 100 -32.64 2.40 -11.33
C ARG A 100 -32.91 2.90 -12.75
N SER A 101 -31.97 2.69 -13.67
CA SER A 101 -32.05 3.08 -15.09
C SER A 101 -32.19 1.86 -16.02
N SER A 102 -32.43 0.67 -15.48
CA SER A 102 -32.90 -0.55 -16.17
C SER A 102 -34.31 -0.89 -15.70
#